data_AF-A0A1M7YEC9-F1
#
_entry.id   AF-A0A1M7YEC9-F1
#
_cell.length_a   1.000
_cell.length_b   1.000
_cell.length_c   1.000
_cell.angle_alpha   90.00
_cell.angle_beta   90.00
_cell.angle_gamma   90.00
#
_symmetry.space_group_name_H-M   'P 1'
#
loop_
_entity.id
_entity.type
_entity.pdbx_description
1 polymer ?
#
loop_
_entity_poly.entity_id
_entity_poly.type
_entity_poly.pdbx_seq_one_letter_code
_entity_poly.pdbx_strand_id
1 'polypeptide(L)'
;MTRKRIVILIISGILLISFVILTVVSEKVYIALLPEVTTHTLRTSTSKDGVNERWLPGECVRKNSKGEDAVYVVREREGRFRKEFYAEEVAVDVEDTRDDGYVLVLAMVLGHMDPIVIESNLPVSDQEAVKWMNKAEYDREPIR
;
A
#
# COMPACT_ATOMS: atom_id res chain seq x y z
N MET A 1 38.87 3.60 39.95
CA MET A 1 38.18 4.11 38.75
C MET A 1 38.11 5.63 38.82
N THR A 2 38.71 6.35 37.89
CA THR A 2 38.83 7.81 37.92
C THR A 2 37.48 8.49 37.62
N ARG A 3 37.08 9.52 38.38
CA ARG A 3 35.80 10.26 38.24
C ARG A 3 35.42 10.59 36.79
N LYS A 4 36.42 10.86 35.94
CA LYS A 4 36.27 11.08 34.49
C LYS A 4 35.57 9.92 33.75
N ARG A 5 35.87 8.66 34.11
CA ARG A 5 35.23 7.47 33.50
C ARG A 5 33.75 7.36 33.87
N ILE A 6 33.39 7.73 35.11
CA ILE A 6 31.99 7.71 35.57
C ILE A 6 31.17 8.76 34.81
N VAL A 7 31.72 9.97 34.62
CA VAL A 7 31.04 11.03 33.87
C VAL A 7 30.81 10.63 32.40
N ILE A 8 31.81 10.02 31.76
CA ILE A 8 31.67 9.53 30.37
C ILE A 8 30.58 8.46 30.26
N LEU A 9 30.49 7.53 31.22
CA LEU A 9 29.44 6.51 31.23
C LEU A 9 28.04 7.11 31.40
N ILE A 10 27.88 8.12 32.26
CA ILE A 10 26.60 8.81 32.45
C ILE A 10 26.20 9.55 31.16
N ILE A 11 27.11 10.30 30.54
CA ILE A 11 26.84 11.01 29.28
C ILE A 11 26.49 10.02 28.17
N SER A 12 27.23 8.92 28.06
CA SER A 12 26.95 7.86 27.08
C SER A 12 25.57 7.22 27.33
N GLY A 13 25.19 7.01 28.59
CA GLY A 13 23.88 6.49 28.95
C GLY A 13 22.75 7.44 28.56
N ILE A 14 22.91 8.74 28.85
CA ILE A 14 21.93 9.77 28.45
C ILE A 14 21.81 9.83 26.92
N LEU A 15 22.92 9.85 26.19
CA LEU A 15 22.91 9.86 24.73
C LEU A 15 22.20 8.64 24.14
N LEU A 16 22.43 7.45 24.71
CA LEU A 16 21.77 6.22 24.26
C LEU A 16 20.26 6.29 24.51
N ILE A 17 19.82 6.76 25.68
CA ILE A 17 18.39 6.97 25.99
C ILE A 17 17.77 7.99 25.03
N SER A 18 18.44 9.12 24.79
CA SER A 18 17.98 10.12 23.84
C SER A 18 17.83 9.56 22.43
N PHE A 19 18.78 8.72 21.98
CA PHE A 19 18.73 8.09 20.66
C PHE A 19 17.54 7.13 20.53
N VAL A 20 17.26 6.33 21.56
CA VAL A 20 16.08 5.45 21.59
C VAL A 20 14.80 6.27 21.51
N ILE A 21 14.68 7.35 22.29
CA ILE A 21 13.50 8.22 22.28
C ILE A 21 13.29 8.83 20.90
N LEU A 22 14.34 9.38 20.28
CA LEU A 22 14.26 9.96 18.94
C LEU A 22 13.86 8.93 17.89
N THR A 23 14.33 7.69 18.02
CA THR A 23 13.95 6.60 17.11
C THR A 23 12.46 6.28 17.20
N VAL A 24 11.91 6.16 18.42
CA VAL A 24 10.48 5.91 18.63
C VAL A 24 9.62 7.06 18.12
N VAL A 25 10.02 8.31 18.40
CA VAL A 25 9.31 9.49 17.90
C VAL A 25 9.35 9.54 16.37
N SER A 26 10.50 9.24 15.76
CA SER A 26 10.63 9.19 14.30
C SER A 26 9.72 8.13 13.67
N GLU A 27 9.60 6.95 14.26
CA GLU A 27 8.70 5.90 13.77
C GLU A 27 7.23 6.35 13.86
N LYS A 28 6.84 6.97 14.99
CA LYS A 28 5.47 7.45 15.20
C LYS A 28 5.07 8.52 14.19
N VAL A 29 5.96 9.49 13.94
CA VAL A 29 5.73 10.54 12.95
C VAL A 29 5.67 9.94 11.55
N TYR A 30 6.58 9.02 11.21
CA TYR A 30 6.58 8.33 9.93
C TYR A 30 5.23 7.66 9.64
N ILE A 31 4.73 6.83 10.57
CA ILE A 31 3.46 6.11 10.40
C ILE A 31 2.26 7.06 10.31
N ALA A 32 2.31 8.19 11.03
CA ALA A 32 1.23 9.18 11.02
C ALA A 32 1.12 9.95 9.70
N LEU A 33 2.20 10.00 8.91
CA LEU A 33 2.26 10.71 7.63
C LEU A 33 1.95 9.82 6.43
N LEU A 34 1.80 8.50 6.61
CA LEU A 34 1.48 7.60 5.51
C LEU A 34 0.06 7.83 5.00
N PRO A 35 -0.16 7.81 3.67
CA PRO A 35 -1.48 7.74 3.08
C PRO A 35 -2.28 6.55 3.61
N GLU A 36 -3.52 6.79 3.98
CA GLU A 36 -4.48 5.75 4.39
C GLU A 36 -5.25 5.31 3.15
N VAL A 37 -5.17 4.02 2.83
CA VAL A 37 -5.78 3.44 1.63
C VAL A 37 -6.78 2.35 2.00
N THR A 38 -7.89 2.32 1.27
CA THR A 38 -8.83 1.20 1.25
C THR A 38 -8.70 0.47 -0.07
N THR A 39 -8.89 -0.85 -0.05
CA THR A 39 -8.71 -1.70 -1.23
C THR A 39 -9.98 -2.47 -1.58
N HIS A 40 -10.13 -2.78 -2.86
CA HIS A 40 -11.15 -3.67 -3.41
C HIS A 40 -10.47 -4.86 -4.11
N THR A 41 -11.06 -6.05 -4.03
CA THR A 41 -10.57 -7.26 -4.71
C THR A 41 -11.08 -7.33 -6.15
N LEU A 42 -10.31 -7.93 -7.04
CA LEU A 42 -10.70 -8.04 -8.44
C LEU A 42 -11.93 -8.96 -8.58
N ARG A 43 -12.99 -8.49 -9.24
CA ARG A 43 -14.08 -9.38 -9.64
C ARG A 43 -13.73 -10.05 -10.95
N THR A 44 -13.54 -11.36 -10.91
CA THR A 44 -13.34 -12.16 -12.13
C THR A 44 -14.66 -12.80 -12.52
N SER A 45 -15.06 -12.61 -13.77
CA SER A 45 -16.19 -13.32 -14.37
C SER A 45 -15.70 -14.08 -15.59
N THR A 46 -16.16 -15.32 -15.75
CA THR A 46 -15.90 -16.08 -16.97
C THR A 46 -16.83 -15.57 -18.06
N SER A 47 -16.27 -15.03 -19.12
CA SER A 47 -17.01 -14.64 -20.32
C SER A 47 -17.60 -15.86 -21.01
N LYS A 48 -18.57 -15.63 -21.90
CA LYS A 48 -19.20 -16.69 -22.71
C LYS A 48 -18.18 -17.43 -23.59
N ASP A 49 -17.08 -16.78 -23.93
CA ASP A 49 -15.98 -17.35 -24.73
C ASP A 49 -14.91 -18.06 -23.90
N GLY A 50 -15.14 -18.26 -22.58
CA GLY A 50 -14.21 -18.94 -21.68
C GLY A 50 -13.01 -18.09 -21.24
N VAL A 51 -12.95 -16.83 -21.67
CA VAL A 51 -11.93 -15.86 -21.25
C VAL A 51 -12.34 -15.25 -19.90
N ASN A 52 -11.42 -15.20 -18.95
CA ASN A 52 -11.65 -14.54 -17.66
C ASN A 52 -11.59 -13.03 -17.83
N GLU A 53 -12.75 -12.39 -17.74
CA GLU A 53 -12.88 -10.94 -17.68
C GLU A 53 -12.59 -10.43 -16.28
N ARG A 54 -11.87 -9.31 -16.20
CA ARG A 54 -11.42 -8.70 -14.97
C ARG A 54 -12.11 -7.35 -14.82
N TRP A 55 -13.06 -7.27 -13.88
CA TRP A 55 -13.85 -6.08 -13.65
C TRP A 55 -13.44 -5.38 -12.35
N LEU A 56 -13.23 -4.08 -12.42
CA LEU A 56 -12.92 -3.21 -11.28
C LEU A 56 -13.88 -2.03 -11.22
N PRO A 57 -14.17 -1.47 -10.04
CA PRO A 57 -14.76 -0.14 -9.97
C PRO A 57 -13.89 0.85 -10.75
N GLY A 58 -14.50 1.70 -11.59
CA GLY A 58 -13.76 2.71 -12.37
C GLY A 58 -12.95 3.67 -11.50
N GLU A 59 -13.38 3.90 -10.26
CA GLU A 59 -12.67 4.72 -9.27
C GLU A 59 -11.28 4.17 -8.88
N CYS A 60 -11.04 2.87 -9.08
CA CYS A 60 -9.74 2.25 -8.86
C CYS A 60 -8.72 2.63 -9.96
N VAL A 61 -9.20 3.04 -11.14
CA VAL A 61 -8.34 3.40 -12.28
C VAL A 61 -8.03 4.88 -12.25
N ARG A 62 -6.74 5.21 -12.31
CA ARG A 62 -6.23 6.58 -12.28
C ARG A 62 -5.22 6.77 -13.39
N LYS A 63 -5.04 8.02 -13.83
CA LYS A 63 -3.96 8.36 -14.75
C LYS A 63 -2.64 8.41 -13.99
N ASN A 64 -1.63 7.68 -14.48
CA ASN A 64 -0.29 7.75 -13.94
C ASN A 64 0.45 9.02 -14.38
N SER A 65 1.71 9.16 -13.95
CA SER A 65 2.58 10.29 -14.32
C SER A 65 2.82 10.45 -15.84
N LYS A 66 2.58 9.39 -16.63
CA LYS A 66 2.68 9.38 -18.10
C LYS A 66 1.34 9.61 -18.81
N GLY A 67 0.24 9.70 -18.07
CA GLY A 67 -1.11 9.83 -18.63
C GLY A 67 -1.73 8.52 -19.09
N GLU A 68 -1.13 7.38 -18.73
CA GLU A 68 -1.65 6.03 -18.99
C GLU A 68 -2.61 5.62 -17.87
N ASP A 69 -3.56 4.74 -18.16
CA ASP A 69 -4.42 4.16 -17.12
C ASP A 69 -3.61 3.19 -16.25
N ALA A 70 -3.75 3.35 -14.94
CA ALA A 70 -3.05 2.55 -13.97
C ALA A 70 -3.92 2.31 -12.73
N VAL A 71 -3.62 1.24 -12.03
CA VAL A 71 -4.16 0.95 -10.71
C VAL A 71 -3.01 0.87 -9.72
N TYR A 72 -3.31 1.05 -8.44
CA TYR A 72 -2.33 0.84 -7.37
C TYR A 72 -2.67 -0.46 -6.64
N VAL A 73 -1.71 -1.38 -6.59
CA VAL A 73 -1.84 -2.64 -5.86
C VAL A 73 -1.09 -2.52 -4.54
N VAL A 74 -1.71 -2.90 -3.43
CA VAL A 74 -1.04 -2.92 -2.14
C VAL A 74 -0.17 -4.17 -2.03
N ARG A 75 1.13 -3.97 -1.82
CA ARG A 75 2.14 -5.02 -1.62
C ARG A 75 2.80 -4.86 -0.25
N GLU A 76 3.57 -5.86 0.16
CA GLU A 76 4.33 -5.86 1.42
C GLU A 76 5.84 -5.88 1.13
N ARG A 77 6.63 -5.09 1.88
CA ARG A 77 8.10 -5.12 1.82
C ARG A 77 8.72 -4.92 3.20
N GLU A 78 10.01 -5.20 3.30
CA GLU A 78 10.81 -4.78 4.46
C GLU A 78 10.98 -3.25 4.42
N GLY A 79 10.41 -2.56 5.40
CA GLY A 79 10.50 -1.11 5.56
C GLY A 79 11.62 -0.69 6.49
N ARG A 80 11.79 0.63 6.64
CA ARG A 80 12.88 1.24 7.43
C ARG A 80 12.86 0.84 8.91
N PHE A 81 11.67 0.66 9.48
CA PHE A 81 11.48 0.33 10.89
C PHE A 81 10.97 -1.10 11.11
N ARG A 82 10.19 -1.61 10.15
CA ARG A 82 9.50 -2.91 10.18
C ARG A 82 8.94 -3.20 8.79
N LYS A 83 8.37 -4.39 8.61
CA LYS A 83 7.52 -4.68 7.44
C LYS A 83 6.44 -3.61 7.26
N GLU A 84 6.30 -3.12 6.04
CA GLU A 84 5.36 -2.07 5.67
C GLU A 84 4.62 -2.44 4.39
N PHE A 85 3.46 -1.83 4.21
CA PHE A 85 2.71 -1.91 2.96
C PHE A 85 3.11 -0.75 2.06
N TYR A 86 3.12 -0.99 0.76
CA TYR A 86 3.37 0.03 -0.23
C TYR A 86 2.42 -0.13 -1.43
N ALA A 87 2.16 0.97 -2.11
CA ALA A 87 1.40 0.99 -3.35
C ALA A 87 2.34 0.75 -4.54
N GLU A 88 2.07 -0.29 -5.32
CA GLU A 88 2.74 -0.59 -6.59
C GLU A 88 1.85 -0.11 -7.74
N GLU A 89 2.37 0.78 -8.58
CA GLU A 89 1.66 1.20 -9.79
C GLU A 89 1.71 0.08 -10.84
N VAL A 90 0.53 -0.32 -11.32
CA VAL A 90 0.40 -1.30 -12.40
C VAL A 90 -0.39 -0.66 -13.53
N ALA A 91 0.27 -0.49 -14.68
CA ALA A 91 -0.38 -0.03 -15.90
C ALA A 91 -1.43 -1.05 -16.35
N VAL A 92 -2.59 -0.55 -16.76
CA VAL A 92 -3.72 -1.36 -17.22
C VAL A 92 -4.31 -0.73 -18.47
N ASP A 93 -4.84 -1.54 -19.38
CA ASP A 93 -5.65 -1.05 -20.48
C ASP A 93 -7.13 -1.20 -20.12
N VAL A 94 -7.89 -0.11 -20.20
CA VAL A 94 -9.35 -0.14 -20.01
C VAL A 94 -10.01 -0.42 -21.36
N GLU A 95 -10.68 -1.56 -21.48
CA GLU A 95 -11.34 -1.98 -22.73
C GLU A 95 -12.80 -1.55 -22.80
N ASP A 96 -13.52 -1.61 -21.67
CA ASP A 96 -14.95 -1.38 -21.63
C ASP A 96 -15.38 -0.77 -20.28
N THR A 97 -16.52 -0.09 -20.28
CA THR A 97 -17.13 0.50 -19.08
C THR A 97 -18.61 0.14 -19.04
N ARG A 98 -19.03 -0.52 -17.97
CA ARG A 98 -20.43 -0.86 -17.70
C ARG A 98 -21.19 0.32 -17.10
N ASP A 99 -22.51 0.29 -17.26
CA ASP A 99 -23.44 1.29 -16.71
C ASP A 99 -23.43 1.36 -15.17
N ASP A 100 -22.96 0.31 -14.49
CA ASP A 100 -22.81 0.26 -13.03
C ASP A 100 -21.50 0.88 -12.52
N GLY A 101 -20.69 1.47 -13.42
CA GLY A 101 -19.43 2.13 -13.09
C GLY A 101 -18.23 1.18 -12.99
N TYR A 102 -18.40 -0.11 -13.30
CA TYR A 102 -17.27 -1.04 -13.41
C TYR A 102 -16.60 -0.96 -14.78
N VAL A 103 -15.29 -1.12 -14.80
CA VAL A 103 -14.45 -1.10 -16.00
C VAL A 103 -13.79 -2.47 -16.22
N LEU A 104 -13.72 -2.88 -17.48
CA LEU A 104 -12.99 -4.07 -17.91
C LEU A 104 -11.53 -3.69 -18.09
N VAL A 105 -10.64 -4.35 -17.35
CA VAL A 105 -9.20 -4.10 -17.42
C VAL A 105 -8.44 -5.29 -18.01
N LEU A 106 -7.58 -5.00 -18.98
CA LEU A 106 -6.54 -5.93 -19.39
C LEU A 106 -5.28 -5.66 -18.57
N ALA A 107 -4.96 -6.62 -17.70
CA ALA A 107 -3.70 -6.64 -17.00
C ALA A 107 -3.29 -8.08 -16.76
N MET A 108 -2.33 -8.57 -17.54
CA MET A 108 -1.78 -9.92 -17.36
C MET A 108 -1.14 -10.11 -15.98
N VAL A 109 -0.69 -9.01 -15.37
CA VAL A 109 0.06 -9.01 -14.10
C VAL A 109 -0.83 -8.96 -12.86
N LEU A 110 -2.12 -8.58 -13.00
CA LEU A 110 -3.04 -8.52 -11.86
C LEU A 110 -3.56 -9.92 -11.50
N GLY A 111 -3.29 -10.31 -10.25
CA GLY A 111 -3.85 -11.50 -9.63
C GLY A 111 -5.32 -11.33 -9.25
N HIS A 112 -6.06 -12.44 -9.19
CA HIS A 112 -7.48 -12.45 -8.78
C HIS A 112 -7.70 -11.90 -7.36
N MET A 113 -6.71 -12.08 -6.48
CA MET A 113 -6.76 -11.60 -5.10
C MET A 113 -6.02 -10.29 -4.91
N ASP A 114 -5.52 -9.62 -5.95
CA ASP A 114 -4.71 -8.42 -5.74
C ASP A 114 -5.54 -7.31 -5.04
N PRO A 115 -5.04 -6.75 -3.92
CA PRO A 115 -5.73 -5.70 -3.19
C PRO A 115 -5.51 -4.35 -3.89
N ILE A 116 -6.48 -3.94 -4.68
CA ILE A 116 -6.38 -2.74 -5.52
C ILE A 116 -6.95 -1.54 -4.78
N VAL A 117 -6.19 -0.46 -4.70
CA VAL A 117 -6.61 0.78 -4.02
C VAL A 117 -7.83 1.37 -4.71
N ILE A 118 -8.89 1.63 -3.94
CA ILE A 118 -10.09 2.32 -4.39
C ILE A 118 -10.10 3.77 -3.90
N GLU A 119 -9.98 3.96 -2.58
CA GLU A 119 -9.93 5.28 -1.96
C GLU A 119 -8.61 5.50 -1.23
N SER A 120 -8.22 6.78 -1.14
CA SER A 120 -7.09 7.22 -0.32
C SER A 120 -7.37 8.61 0.22
N ASN A 121 -6.92 8.88 1.45
CA ASN A 121 -7.05 10.22 2.06
C ASN A 121 -6.01 11.23 1.52
N LEU A 122 -4.93 10.75 0.90
CA LEU A 122 -3.85 11.53 0.31
C LEU A 122 -3.53 11.00 -1.10
N PRO A 123 -2.92 11.81 -1.99
CA PRO A 123 -2.37 11.31 -3.24
C PRO A 123 -1.40 10.15 -2.98
N VAL A 124 -1.47 9.11 -3.81
CA VAL A 124 -0.63 7.92 -3.72
C VAL A 124 0.24 7.86 -4.97
N SER A 125 1.51 7.56 -4.80
CA SER A 125 2.51 7.42 -5.86
C SER A 125 3.06 5.99 -5.91
N ASP A 126 3.71 5.64 -7.01
CA ASP A 126 4.41 4.35 -7.13
C ASP A 126 5.47 4.18 -6.03
N GLN A 127 5.54 2.98 -5.47
CA GLN A 127 6.42 2.56 -4.37
C GLN A 127 6.22 3.31 -3.04
N GLU A 128 5.17 4.13 -2.92
CA GLU A 128 4.88 4.89 -1.71
C GLU A 128 4.39 3.97 -0.60
N ALA A 129 4.93 4.14 0.62
CA ALA A 129 4.47 3.40 1.78
C ALA A 129 3.06 3.88 2.18
N VAL A 130 2.18 2.94 2.54
CA VAL A 130 0.76 3.23 2.83
C VAL A 130 0.29 2.51 4.09
N LYS A 131 -0.77 3.04 4.71
CA LYS A 131 -1.53 2.37 5.76
C LYS A 131 -2.76 1.70 5.14
N TRP A 132 -2.77 0.38 5.13
CA TRP A 132 -3.88 -0.41 4.60
C TRP A 132 -5.00 -0.56 5.64
N MET A 133 -6.11 0.15 5.42
CA MET A 133 -7.17 0.34 6.44
C MET A 133 -8.10 -0.86 6.58
N ASN A 134 -8.45 -1.53 5.49
CA ASN A 134 -9.39 -2.65 5.47
C ASN A 134 -8.70 -4.03 5.28
N LYS A 135 -7.41 -4.14 5.63
CA LYS A 135 -6.66 -5.42 5.54
C LYS A 135 -7.36 -6.56 6.27
N ALA A 136 -7.92 -6.30 7.46
CA ALA A 136 -8.58 -7.32 8.25
C ALA A 136 -9.87 -7.87 7.59
N GLU A 137 -10.52 -7.10 6.73
CA GLU A 137 -11.68 -7.55 5.94
C GLU A 137 -11.20 -8.37 4.74
N TYR A 138 -10.16 -7.89 4.05
CA TYR A 138 -9.50 -8.60 2.96
C TYR A 138 -9.00 -9.98 3.40
N ASP A 139 -8.35 -10.09 4.57
CA ASP A 139 -7.87 -11.37 5.12
C ASP A 139 -9.03 -12.34 5.49
N ARG A 140 -10.26 -11.84 5.61
CA ARG A 140 -11.46 -12.64 5.97
C ARG A 140 -12.26 -13.10 4.77
N GLU A 141 -12.05 -12.57 3.56
CA GLU A 141 -12.74 -13.06 2.37
C GLU A 141 -12.33 -14.53 2.13
N PRO A 142 -13.24 -15.50 2.33
CA PRO A 142 -12.89 -16.89 2.13
C PRO A 142 -12.71 -17.10 0.62
N ILE A 143 -11.64 -17.82 0.28
CA ILE A 143 -11.42 -18.42 -1.04
C ILE A 143 -12.77 -19.05 -1.48
N ARG A 144 -13.46 -18.42 -2.44
CA ARG A 144 -14.69 -18.93 -3.03
C ARG A 144 -14.42 -19.44 -4.42
#